data_AF-A0A1B8G3C5-F1
#
_entry.id   AF-A0A1B8G3C5-F1
#
_cell.length_a   1.000
_cell.length_b   1.000
_cell.length_c   1.000
_cell.angle_alpha   90.00
_cell.angle_beta   90.00
_cell.angle_gamma   90.00
#
_symmetry.space_group_name_H-M   'P 1'
#
loop_
_entity.id
_entity.type
_entity.pdbx_description
1 polymer ?
#
loop_
_entity_poly.entity_id
_entity_poly.type
_entity_poly.pdbx_seq_one_letter_code
_entity_poly.pdbx_strand_id
1 'polypeptide(L)'
;MSSTQAVVIYELICLSIIISASYLAPEIHGSPRLNPVIGGLLIGGAQAASLFLTKSPVGVSTAYERMGQYICRLTGQSPSNHSWPSPSPVIFALGMLVGSWGLGKALGLTPVIETMQISVARSMVGGAALIVGARTAGGCTSGHGISGMSTLSKASFVTVGAMFAGGIGLSSILRPFA
;
A
#
# COMPACT_ATOMS: atom_id res chain seq x y z
N MET A 1 -26.12 -17.65 4.22
CA MET A 1 -25.96 -16.20 4.00
C MET A 1 -25.75 -15.99 2.51
N SER A 2 -26.60 -15.22 1.84
CA SER A 2 -26.42 -14.93 0.41
C SER A 2 -25.20 -14.03 0.19
N SER A 3 -24.51 -14.16 -0.94
CA SER A 3 -23.35 -13.32 -1.30
C SER A 3 -23.70 -11.84 -1.23
N THR A 4 -24.89 -11.45 -1.68
CA THR A 4 -25.39 -10.07 -1.60
C THR A 4 -25.55 -9.60 -0.16
N GLN A 5 -26.04 -10.47 0.74
CA GLN A 5 -26.16 -10.13 2.16
C GLN A 5 -24.79 -9.92 2.82
N ALA A 6 -23.79 -10.74 2.44
CA ALA A 6 -22.43 -10.59 2.95
C ALA A 6 -21.79 -9.27 2.52
N VAL A 7 -21.99 -8.86 1.26
CA VAL A 7 -21.51 -7.56 0.74
C VAL A 7 -22.17 -6.41 1.50
N VAL A 8 -23.50 -6.43 1.64
CA VAL A 8 -24.24 -5.36 2.34
C VAL A 8 -23.79 -5.26 3.80
N ILE A 9 -23.63 -6.38 4.50
CA ILE A 9 -23.13 -6.38 5.88
C ILE A 9 -21.72 -5.76 5.93
N TYR A 10 -20.85 -6.14 5.01
CA TYR A 10 -19.49 -5.59 4.94
C TYR A 10 -19.46 -4.08 4.66
N GLU A 11 -20.30 -3.61 3.73
CA GLU A 11 -20.45 -2.18 3.43
C GLU A 11 -20.97 -1.39 4.65
N LEU A 12 -21.97 -1.92 5.35
CA LEU A 12 -22.50 -1.30 6.57
C LEU A 12 -21.45 -1.22 7.68
N ILE A 13 -20.65 -2.26 7.86
CA ILE A 13 -19.53 -2.25 8.82
C ILE A 13 -18.53 -1.16 8.42
N CYS A 14 -18.09 -1.13 7.15
CA CYS A 14 -17.14 -0.12 6.67
C CYS A 14 -17.68 1.32 6.85
N LEU A 15 -18.94 1.57 6.49
CA LEU A 15 -19.59 2.87 6.67
C LEU A 15 -19.66 3.26 8.15
N SER A 16 -20.02 2.33 9.03
CA SER A 16 -20.06 2.58 10.47
C SER A 16 -18.69 2.96 11.03
N ILE A 17 -17.62 2.31 10.56
CA ILE A 17 -16.23 2.62 10.95
C ILE A 17 -15.84 4.01 10.44
N ILE A 18 -16.14 4.35 9.18
CA ILE A 18 -15.82 5.66 8.61
C ILE A 18 -16.55 6.78 9.36
N ILE A 19 -17.85 6.60 9.63
CA ILE A 19 -18.66 7.56 10.38
C ILE A 19 -18.07 7.73 11.78
N SER A 20 -17.85 6.62 12.50
CA SER A 20 -17.30 6.65 13.85
C SER A 20 -15.92 7.33 13.87
N ALA A 21 -15.02 6.96 12.95
CA ALA A 21 -13.70 7.57 12.85
C ALA A 21 -13.77 9.06 12.49
N SER A 22 -14.73 9.47 11.67
CA SER A 22 -14.92 10.89 11.31
C SER A 22 -15.40 11.74 12.48
N TYR A 23 -16.14 11.17 13.43
CA TYR A 23 -16.61 11.86 14.64
C TYR A 23 -15.63 11.77 15.82
N LEU A 24 -14.92 10.65 15.97
CA LEU A 24 -14.00 10.40 17.10
C LEU A 24 -12.56 10.82 16.82
N ALA A 25 -12.14 11.02 15.56
CA ALA A 25 -10.78 11.40 15.27
C ALA A 25 -10.49 12.79 15.86
N PRO A 26 -9.52 12.91 16.79
CA PRO A 26 -9.09 14.22 17.24
C PRO A 26 -8.51 14.98 16.05
N GLU A 27 -8.90 16.24 15.88
CA GLU A 27 -8.29 17.17 14.93
C GLU A 27 -6.79 17.31 15.29
N ILE A 28 -5.95 16.46 14.69
CA ILE A 28 -4.50 16.52 14.90
C ILE A 28 -4.03 17.85 14.32
N HIS A 29 -3.55 18.72 15.21
CA HIS A 29 -3.22 20.10 14.95
C HIS A 29 -2.29 20.26 13.73
N GLY A 30 -2.70 21.05 12.73
CA GLY A 30 -1.76 21.83 11.93
C GLY A 30 -1.63 21.55 10.43
N SER A 31 -2.48 20.75 9.78
CA SER A 31 -2.56 20.74 8.29
C SER A 31 -3.86 20.09 7.78
N PRO A 32 -4.87 20.87 7.35
CA PRO A 32 -6.06 20.34 6.72
C PRO A 32 -5.72 20.07 5.26
N ARG A 33 -5.34 18.84 4.90
CA ARG A 33 -4.99 18.58 3.49
C ARG A 33 -5.87 17.58 2.76
N LEU A 34 -6.70 16.77 3.42
CA LEU A 34 -7.80 16.08 2.75
C LEU A 34 -8.76 15.43 3.76
N ASN A 35 -10.08 15.52 3.53
CA ASN A 35 -11.05 14.73 4.29
C ASN A 35 -10.82 13.22 4.02
N PRO A 36 -10.76 12.35 5.05
CA PRO A 36 -10.54 10.91 4.86
C PRO A 36 -11.50 10.24 3.87
N VAL A 37 -12.74 10.71 3.81
CA VAL A 37 -13.76 10.23 2.85
C VAL A 37 -13.36 10.59 1.42
N ILE A 38 -12.89 11.81 1.18
CA ILE A 38 -12.40 12.25 -0.14
C ILE A 38 -11.16 11.43 -0.52
N GLY A 39 -10.24 11.20 0.43
CA GLY A 39 -9.06 10.36 0.21
C GLY A 39 -9.43 8.93 -0.17
N GLY A 40 -10.38 8.32 0.54
CA GLY A 40 -10.89 6.99 0.23
C GLY A 40 -11.54 6.92 -1.15
N LEU A 41 -12.37 7.90 -1.50
CA LEU A 41 -12.99 7.99 -2.84
C LEU A 41 -11.95 8.13 -3.95
N LEU A 42 -10.90 8.94 -3.75
CA LEU A 42 -9.80 9.07 -4.71
C LEU A 42 -9.02 7.77 -4.85
N ILE A 43 -8.74 7.04 -3.76
CA ILE A 43 -8.06 5.74 -3.81
C ILE A 43 -8.92 4.70 -4.55
N GLY A 44 -10.23 4.64 -4.25
CA GLY A 44 -11.16 3.75 -4.95
C GLY A 44 -11.28 4.10 -6.42
N GLY A 45 -11.35 5.39 -6.76
CA GLY A 45 -11.32 5.88 -8.13
C GLY A 45 -10.02 5.51 -8.86
N ALA A 46 -8.88 5.64 -8.19
CA ALA A 46 -7.58 5.24 -8.73
C ALA A 46 -7.51 3.71 -8.95
N GLN A 47 -8.09 2.91 -8.06
CA GLN A 47 -8.20 1.46 -8.25
C GLN A 47 -9.08 1.11 -9.46
N ALA A 48 -10.24 1.76 -9.60
CA ALA A 48 -11.13 1.58 -10.75
C ALA A 48 -10.44 1.97 -12.06
N ALA A 49 -9.76 3.12 -12.08
CA ALA A 49 -8.97 3.57 -13.24
C ALA A 49 -7.83 2.60 -13.57
N SER A 50 -7.11 2.08 -12.56
CA SER A 50 -6.05 1.10 -12.74
C SER A 50 -6.58 -0.23 -13.31
N LEU A 51 -7.75 -0.69 -12.85
CA LEU A 51 -8.39 -1.88 -13.40
C LEU A 51 -8.84 -1.66 -14.84
N PHE A 52 -9.38 -0.48 -15.15
CA PHE A 52 -9.81 -0.13 -16.50
C PHE A 52 -8.64 -0.04 -17.48
N LEU A 53 -7.54 0.61 -17.09
CA LEU A 53 -6.36 0.84 -17.94
C LEU A 53 -5.42 -0.36 -18.01
N THR A 54 -5.14 -1.01 -16.88
CA THR A 54 -4.08 -2.03 -16.75
C THR A 54 -4.63 -3.45 -16.65
N LYS A 55 -5.96 -3.62 -16.52
CA LYS A 55 -6.64 -4.92 -16.31
C LYS A 55 -6.06 -5.74 -15.14
N SER A 56 -5.36 -5.08 -14.22
CA SER A 56 -4.61 -5.71 -13.15
C SER A 56 -4.93 -5.00 -11.84
N PRO A 57 -5.13 -5.74 -10.73
CA PRO A 57 -5.37 -5.15 -9.42
C PRO A 57 -4.15 -4.33 -8.95
N VAL A 58 -4.41 -3.32 -8.12
CA VAL A 58 -3.36 -2.44 -7.58
C VAL A 58 -2.47 -3.22 -6.62
N GLY A 59 -1.17 -3.21 -6.88
CA GLY A 59 -0.16 -3.83 -6.01
C GLY A 59 1.26 -3.46 -6.43
N VAL A 60 2.06 -2.99 -5.47
CA VAL A 60 3.44 -2.50 -5.73
C VAL A 60 4.49 -3.56 -5.40
N SER A 61 4.19 -4.51 -4.52
CA SER A 61 5.16 -5.52 -4.09
C SER A 61 5.77 -6.26 -5.28
N THR A 62 4.95 -6.62 -6.27
CA THR A 62 5.35 -7.31 -7.52
C THR A 62 6.43 -6.55 -8.29
N ALA A 63 6.43 -5.22 -8.27
CA ALA A 63 7.46 -4.39 -8.92
C ALA A 63 8.88 -4.71 -8.39
N TYR A 64 9.04 -4.99 -7.10
CA TYR A 64 10.34 -5.34 -6.52
C TYR A 64 10.92 -6.65 -7.05
N GLU A 65 10.09 -7.67 -7.28
CA GLU A 65 10.54 -8.94 -7.89
C GLU A 65 10.88 -8.74 -9.35
N ARG A 66 10.07 -7.96 -10.08
CA ARG A 66 10.33 -7.67 -11.50
C ARG A 66 11.67 -6.92 -11.64
N MET A 67 11.92 -5.95 -10.77
CA MET A 67 13.20 -5.26 -10.69
C MET A 67 14.36 -6.21 -10.37
N GLY A 68 14.19 -7.08 -9.37
CA GLY A 68 15.18 -8.11 -9.03
C GLY A 68 15.48 -9.06 -10.20
N GLN A 69 14.46 -9.50 -10.93
CA GLN A 69 14.59 -10.33 -12.14
C GLN A 69 15.36 -9.60 -13.25
N TYR A 70 15.12 -8.30 -13.46
CA TYR A 70 15.90 -7.51 -14.40
C TYR A 70 17.38 -7.43 -14.00
N ILE A 71 17.67 -7.17 -12.71
CA ILE A 71 19.04 -7.11 -12.20
C ILE A 71 19.76 -8.46 -12.32
N CYS A 72 19.09 -9.56 -11.94
CA CYS A 72 19.66 -10.91 -12.04
C CYS A 72 19.96 -11.31 -13.50
N ARG A 73 19.15 -10.84 -14.45
CA ARG A 73 19.43 -11.04 -15.88
C ARG A 73 20.59 -10.18 -16.38
N LEU A 74 20.66 -8.91 -15.99
CA LEU A 74 21.78 -8.03 -16.35
C LEU A 74 23.12 -8.54 -15.82
N THR A 75 23.10 -9.19 -14.65
CA THR A 75 24.29 -9.78 -14.01
C THR A 75 24.59 -11.22 -14.47
N GLY A 76 23.79 -11.78 -15.38
CA GLY A 76 23.99 -13.14 -15.91
C GLY A 76 23.65 -14.28 -14.94
N GLN A 77 23.13 -13.98 -13.75
CA GLN A 77 22.76 -14.97 -12.72
C GLN A 77 21.30 -15.44 -12.82
N SER A 78 20.71 -15.43 -14.02
CA SER A 78 19.29 -15.71 -14.21
C SER A 78 18.96 -17.19 -13.90
N PRO A 79 18.11 -17.49 -12.90
CA PRO A 79 17.70 -18.85 -12.61
C PRO A 79 16.63 -19.25 -13.64
N SER A 80 17.07 -19.94 -14.69
CA SER A 80 16.27 -20.63 -15.70
C SER A 80 15.42 -19.77 -16.66
N ASN A 81 15.31 -20.32 -17.87
CA ASN A 81 14.85 -19.73 -19.11
C ASN A 81 13.32 -19.85 -19.24
N HIS A 82 12.58 -18.74 -19.18
CA HIS A 82 11.36 -18.52 -19.98
C HIS A 82 10.85 -17.08 -19.80
N SER A 83 10.59 -16.40 -20.93
CA SER A 83 9.87 -15.12 -21.08
C SER A 83 10.46 -13.87 -20.40
N TRP A 84 10.35 -12.70 -21.04
CA TRP A 84 10.66 -11.42 -20.38
C TRP A 84 9.58 -11.11 -19.34
N PRO A 85 9.96 -10.78 -18.09
CA PRO A 85 8.98 -10.45 -17.08
C PRO A 85 8.25 -9.15 -17.47
N SER A 86 6.93 -9.13 -17.22
CA SER A 86 6.09 -7.99 -17.60
C SER A 86 6.55 -6.70 -16.90
N PRO A 87 6.78 -5.61 -17.64
CA PRO A 87 7.20 -4.34 -17.07
C PRO A 87 6.05 -3.58 -16.40
N SER A 88 4.79 -4.01 -16.57
CA SER A 88 3.61 -3.26 -16.12
C SER A 88 3.64 -2.87 -14.64
N PRO A 89 4.01 -3.76 -13.68
CA PRO A 89 4.08 -3.37 -12.27
C PRO A 89 5.15 -2.33 -11.98
N VAL A 90 6.27 -2.38 -12.70
CA VAL A 90 7.38 -1.41 -12.56
C VAL A 90 6.98 -0.06 -13.13
N ILE A 91 6.37 -0.05 -14.32
CA ILE A 91 5.84 1.17 -14.94
C ILE A 91 4.77 1.80 -14.05
N PHE A 92 3.88 0.99 -13.48
CA PHE A 92 2.87 1.46 -12.53
C PHE A 92 3.50 2.10 -11.29
N ALA A 93 4.49 1.44 -10.67
CA ALA A 93 5.21 1.98 -9.52
C ALA A 93 5.94 3.28 -9.84
N LEU A 94 6.61 3.36 -11.00
CA LEU A 94 7.25 4.58 -11.49
C LEU A 94 6.22 5.69 -11.74
N GLY A 95 5.07 5.36 -12.33
CA GLY A 95 3.97 6.29 -12.53
C GLY A 95 3.44 6.87 -11.22
N MET A 96 3.33 6.06 -10.16
CA MET A 96 2.95 6.56 -8.83
C MET A 96 4.00 7.54 -8.27
N LEU A 97 5.30 7.26 -8.42
CA LEU A 97 6.38 8.13 -7.96
C LEU A 97 6.39 9.47 -8.72
N VAL A 98 6.39 9.41 -10.05
CA VAL A 98 6.39 10.60 -10.92
C VAL A 98 5.11 11.41 -10.74
N GLY A 99 3.96 10.74 -10.65
CA GLY A 99 2.67 11.37 -10.41
C GLY A 99 2.61 12.08 -9.05
N SER A 100 3.09 11.42 -7.98
CA SER A 100 3.17 12.03 -6.65
C SER A 100 4.08 13.25 -6.63
N TRP A 101 5.26 13.16 -7.26
CA TRP A 101 6.19 14.28 -7.37
C TRP A 101 5.62 15.45 -8.19
N GLY A 102 5.03 15.15 -9.36
CA GLY A 102 4.42 16.14 -10.24
C GLY A 102 3.24 16.85 -9.59
N LEU A 103 2.35 16.10 -8.93
CA LEU A 103 1.23 16.65 -8.19
C LEU A 103 1.70 17.50 -7.00
N GLY A 104 2.73 17.04 -6.28
CA GLY A 104 3.35 17.79 -5.19
C GLY A 104 3.91 19.14 -5.65
N LYS A 105 4.57 19.17 -6.81
CA LYS A 105 5.04 20.41 -7.44
C LYS A 105 3.90 21.32 -7.90
N ALA A 106 2.88 20.75 -8.55
CA ALA A 106 1.74 21.51 -9.06
C ALA A 106 0.93 22.19 -7.94
N LEU A 107 0.78 21.51 -6.79
CA LEU A 107 0.08 22.03 -5.63
C LEU A 107 0.98 22.85 -4.68
N GLY A 108 2.26 23.04 -5.01
CA GLY A 108 3.21 23.77 -4.17
C GLY A 108 3.44 23.12 -2.79
N LEU A 109 3.25 21.80 -2.67
CA LEU A 109 3.44 21.09 -1.40
C LEU A 109 4.93 21.09 -1.05
N THR A 110 5.28 21.73 0.06
CA THR A 110 6.61 21.59 0.63
C THR A 110 6.78 20.16 1.12
N PRO A 111 7.83 19.43 0.69
CA PRO A 111 8.11 18.13 1.25
C PRO A 111 8.31 18.30 2.75
N VAL A 112 7.58 17.53 3.54
CA VAL A 112 7.85 17.43 4.98
C VAL A 112 9.17 16.67 5.11
N ILE A 113 10.26 17.42 5.13
CA ILE A 113 11.56 16.87 5.52
C ILE A 113 11.47 16.78 7.04
N GLU A 114 11.00 15.63 7.55
CA GLU A 114 11.12 15.35 8.97
C GLU A 114 12.59 15.43 9.34
N THR A 115 12.92 16.26 10.33
CA THR A 115 14.27 16.41 10.89
C THR A 115 14.69 15.18 11.72
N MET A 116 13.85 14.15 11.77
CA MET A 116 14.16 12.87 12.39
C MET A 116 15.24 12.18 11.55
N GLN A 117 16.49 12.28 12.01
CA GLN A 117 17.62 11.56 11.40
C GLN A 117 17.47 10.05 11.64
N ILE A 118 16.65 9.40 10.82
CA ILE A 118 16.61 7.95 10.75
C ILE A 118 17.93 7.49 10.13
N SER A 119 18.72 6.73 10.90
CA SER A 119 19.94 6.10 10.38
C SER A 119 19.63 5.32 9.10
N VAL A 120 20.47 5.46 8.07
CA VAL A 120 20.38 4.71 6.81
C VAL A 120 20.30 3.20 7.08
N ALA A 121 21.01 2.71 8.10
CA ALA A 121 20.94 1.32 8.49
C ALA A 121 19.51 0.91 8.94
N ARG A 122 18.83 1.76 9.71
CA ARG A 122 17.48 1.48 10.22
C ARG A 122 16.44 1.50 9.08
N SER A 123 16.55 2.43 8.14
CA SER A 123 15.65 2.48 6.98
C SER A 123 15.88 1.30 6.03
N MET A 124 17.13 0.88 5.83
CA MET A 124 17.46 -0.31 5.03
C MET A 124 16.94 -1.60 5.68
N VAL A 125 17.15 -1.78 6.99
CA VAL A 125 16.63 -2.95 7.72
C VAL A 125 15.11 -2.98 7.71
N GLY A 126 14.45 -1.83 7.94
CA GLY A 126 13.00 -1.71 7.86
C GLY A 126 12.46 -2.03 6.46
N GLY A 127 13.09 -1.48 5.41
CA GLY A 127 12.73 -1.75 4.03
C GLY A 127 12.91 -3.22 3.64
N ALA A 128 14.03 -3.85 4.05
CA ALA A 128 14.26 -5.27 3.82
C ALA A 128 13.20 -6.13 4.52
N ALA A 129 12.88 -5.85 5.78
CA ALA A 129 11.84 -6.55 6.53
C ALA A 129 10.46 -6.41 5.87
N LEU A 130 10.11 -5.21 5.37
CA LEU A 130 8.86 -4.98 4.64
C LEU A 130 8.80 -5.77 3.33
N ILE A 131 9.89 -5.83 2.57
CA ILE A 131 9.95 -6.60 1.32
C ILE A 131 9.80 -8.09 1.61
N VAL A 132 10.57 -8.62 2.56
CA VAL A 132 10.49 -10.03 2.96
C VAL A 132 9.08 -10.36 3.43
N GLY A 133 8.50 -9.55 4.33
CA GLY A 133 7.15 -9.73 4.83
C GLY A 133 6.07 -9.69 3.75
N ALA A 134 6.14 -8.72 2.84
CA ALA A 134 5.20 -8.61 1.71
C ALA A 134 5.30 -9.81 0.76
N ARG A 135 6.45 -10.47 0.67
CA ARG A 135 6.65 -11.68 -0.14
C ARG A 135 6.18 -12.93 0.55
N THR A 136 6.45 -13.08 1.84
CA THR A 136 5.92 -14.21 2.62
C THR A 136 4.40 -14.17 2.70
N ALA A 137 3.79 -12.98 2.73
CA ALA A 137 2.34 -12.80 2.74
C ALA A 137 1.68 -12.97 1.36
N GLY A 138 2.46 -13.01 0.27
CA GLY A 138 1.91 -13.06 -1.10
C GLY A 138 1.39 -11.71 -1.63
N GLY A 139 1.63 -10.61 -0.93
CA GLY A 139 1.20 -9.28 -1.32
C GLY A 139 1.52 -8.18 -0.30
N CYS A 140 1.38 -6.93 -0.74
CA CYS A 140 1.53 -5.74 0.11
C CYS A 140 0.17 -5.26 0.64
N THR A 141 0.19 -4.21 1.45
CA THR A 141 -1.02 -3.55 1.98
C THR A 141 -1.97 -3.06 0.90
N SER A 142 -1.48 -2.53 -0.22
CA SER A 142 -2.35 -2.15 -1.35
C SER A 142 -2.91 -3.36 -2.09
N GLY A 143 -2.13 -4.45 -2.22
CA GLY A 143 -2.60 -5.70 -2.83
C GLY A 143 -3.70 -6.38 -2.02
N HIS A 144 -3.44 -6.69 -0.75
CA HIS A 144 -4.43 -7.35 0.11
C HIS A 144 -5.49 -6.40 0.64
N GLY A 145 -5.12 -5.17 0.99
CA GLY A 145 -6.03 -4.19 1.58
C GLY A 145 -6.99 -3.60 0.54
N ILE A 146 -6.47 -2.99 -0.51
CA ILE A 146 -7.31 -2.29 -1.50
C ILE A 146 -7.98 -3.32 -2.43
N SER A 147 -7.19 -4.14 -3.12
CA SER A 147 -7.72 -5.10 -4.12
C SER A 147 -8.26 -6.39 -3.50
N GLY A 148 -7.64 -6.86 -2.42
CA GLY A 148 -7.97 -8.14 -1.79
C GLY A 148 -9.20 -8.09 -0.87
N MET A 149 -9.43 -7.00 -0.15
CA MET A 149 -10.63 -6.86 0.69
C MET A 149 -11.85 -6.48 -0.16
N SER A 150 -11.68 -5.76 -1.28
CA SER A 150 -12.79 -5.45 -2.19
C SER A 150 -13.40 -6.69 -2.85
N THR A 151 -12.64 -7.79 -2.92
CA THR A 151 -13.11 -9.10 -3.39
C THR A 151 -13.61 -10.02 -2.27
N LEU A 152 -13.73 -9.49 -1.04
CA LEU A 152 -14.15 -10.23 0.17
C LEU A 152 -13.29 -11.47 0.46
N SER A 153 -12.00 -11.44 0.11
CA SER A 153 -11.11 -12.58 0.34
C SER A 153 -10.78 -12.74 1.82
N LYS A 154 -11.11 -13.91 2.39
CA LYS A 154 -10.79 -14.28 3.78
C LYS A 154 -9.28 -14.16 4.07
N ALA A 155 -8.44 -14.59 3.13
CA ALA A 155 -6.99 -14.52 3.28
C ALA A 155 -6.49 -13.06 3.39
N SER A 156 -7.12 -12.14 2.65
CA SER A 156 -6.78 -10.73 2.70
C SER A 156 -7.15 -10.09 4.04
N PHE A 157 -8.30 -10.42 4.62
CA PHE A 157 -8.66 -9.93 5.96
C PHE A 157 -7.67 -10.36 7.04
N VAL A 158 -7.26 -11.64 7.03
CA VAL A 158 -6.26 -12.14 7.98
C VAL A 158 -4.92 -11.45 7.77
N THR A 159 -4.49 -11.31 6.52
CA THR A 159 -3.21 -10.67 6.17
C THR A 159 -3.17 -9.21 6.59
N VAL A 160 -4.22 -8.45 6.30
CA VAL A 160 -4.33 -7.03 6.68
C VAL A 160 -4.39 -6.90 8.21
N GLY A 161 -5.14 -7.75 8.90
CA GLY A 161 -5.19 -7.79 10.36
C GLY A 161 -3.80 -8.03 10.97
N ALA A 162 -3.04 -8.99 10.44
CA ALA A 162 -1.67 -9.27 10.87
C ALA A 162 -0.71 -8.11 10.58
N MET A 163 -0.84 -7.43 9.43
CA MET A 163 -0.05 -6.24 9.10
C MET A 163 -0.28 -5.11 10.11
N PHE A 164 -1.54 -4.81 10.45
CA PHE A 164 -1.87 -3.80 11.46
C PHE A 164 -1.39 -4.21 12.85
N ALA A 165 -1.64 -5.45 13.28
CA ALA A 165 -1.20 -5.95 14.57
C ALA A 165 0.33 -5.89 14.73
N GLY A 166 1.06 -6.33 13.70
CA GLY A 166 2.53 -6.26 13.68
C GLY A 166 3.05 -4.82 13.69
N GLY A 167 2.46 -3.92 12.90
CA GLY A 167 2.85 -2.51 12.87
C GLY A 167 2.60 -1.78 14.18
N ILE A 168 1.41 -1.98 14.79
CA ILE A 168 1.05 -1.40 16.09
C ILE A 168 1.94 -1.97 17.19
N GLY A 169 2.16 -3.30 17.18
CA GLY A 169 3.02 -3.97 18.14
C GLY A 169 4.45 -3.48 18.08
N LEU A 170 5.02 -3.43 16.87
CA LEU A 170 6.38 -2.93 16.66
C LEU A 170 6.50 -1.44 17.03
N SER A 171 5.52 -0.60 16.68
CA SER A 171 5.49 0.80 17.11
C SER A 171 5.50 0.92 18.62
N SER A 172 4.70 0.13 19.33
CA SER A 172 4.63 0.14 20.79
C SER A 172 5.95 -0.28 21.44
N ILE A 173 6.64 -1.26 20.85
CA ILE A 173 7.97 -1.71 21.30
C ILE A 173 9.06 -0.66 21.05
N LEU A 174 9.01 0.04 19.91
CA LEU A 174 10.04 0.99 19.51
C LEU A 174 9.86 2.40 20.09
N ARG A 175 8.62 2.79 20.45
CA ARG A 175 8.32 4.07 21.11
C ARG A 175 9.22 4.41 22.31
N PRO A 176 9.53 3.50 23.25
CA PRO A 176 10.43 3.81 24.36
C PRO A 176 11.91 3.99 23.95
N PHE A 177 12.28 3.64 22.72
CA PHE A 177 13.64 3.76 22.18
C PHE A 177 13.77 4.84 21.09
N ALA A 178 12.74 5.66 20.89
CA ALA A 178 12.67 6.74 19.91
C ALA A 178 12.67 8.09 20.63
#